data_AF-A0A060BUV6-F1
#
_entry.id   AF-A0A060BUV6-F1
#
_cell.length_a   1.000
_cell.length_b   1.000
_cell.length_c   1.000
_cell.angle_alpha   90.00
_cell.angle_beta   90.00
_cell.angle_gamma   90.00
#
_symmetry.space_group_name_H-M   'P 1'
#
loop_
_entity.id
_entity.type
_entity.pdbx_description
1 polymer ?
#
loop_
_entity_poly.entity_id
_entity_poly.type
_entity_poly.pdbx_seq_one_letter_code
_entity_poly.pdbx_strand_id
1 'polypeptide(L)' 'NVLPDLFGMDTNRYDDGTVRFNGAVNFMKAGILYADRINTVSPSYAHEIQTPAFGCGLDNILRMERGKLSGILNGIDYRN' A
#
# COMPACT_ATOMS: atom_id res chain seq x y z
N ASN A 1 -22.44 -3.23 11.48
CA ASN A 1 -21.04 -3.73 11.50
C ASN A 1 -20.17 -2.62 10.92
N VAL A 2 -19.04 -2.24 11.53
CA VAL A 2 -18.35 -0.96 11.20
C VAL A 2 -17.95 -0.85 9.72
N LEU A 3 -17.61 -1.96 9.06
CA LEU A 3 -17.16 -1.97 7.66
C LEU A 3 -18.25 -1.51 6.66
N PRO A 4 -19.44 -2.14 6.60
CA PRO A 4 -20.54 -1.64 5.78
C PRO A 4 -21.04 -0.25 6.21
N ASP A 5 -21.20 -0.02 7.51
CA ASP A 5 -21.89 1.16 8.03
C ASP A 5 -21.08 2.45 7.86
N LEU A 6 -19.74 2.36 7.96
CA LEU A 6 -18.84 3.52 7.89
C LEU A 6 -18.15 3.66 6.54
N PHE A 7 -17.78 2.54 5.90
CA PHE A 7 -16.95 2.55 4.69
C PHE A 7 -17.69 2.07 3.44
N GLY A 8 -18.98 1.71 3.54
CA GLY A 8 -19.74 1.16 2.42
C GLY A 8 -19.14 -0.12 1.85
N MET A 9 -18.34 -0.83 2.65
CA MET A 9 -17.54 -1.97 2.22
C MET A 9 -18.15 -3.27 2.74
N ASP A 10 -18.42 -4.19 1.83
CA ASP A 10 -18.88 -5.54 2.17
C ASP A 10 -17.81 -6.35 2.93
N THR A 11 -18.24 -7.21 3.86
CA THR A 11 -17.34 -8.00 4.72
C THR A 11 -16.57 -9.06 3.93
N ASN A 12 -17.07 -9.46 2.77
CA ASN A 12 -16.41 -10.43 1.88
C ASN A 12 -14.94 -10.11 1.60
N ARG A 13 -14.58 -8.83 1.47
CA ARG A 13 -13.20 -8.39 1.20
C ARG A 13 -12.27 -8.44 2.42
N TYR A 14 -12.87 -8.44 3.60
CA TYR A 14 -12.15 -8.71 4.84
C TYR A 14 -11.95 -10.22 5.01
N ASP A 15 -13.00 -10.99 4.71
CA ASP A 15 -13.02 -12.45 4.87
C ASP A 15 -12.11 -13.17 3.86
N ASP A 16 -12.07 -12.73 2.60
CA ASP A 16 -11.16 -13.24 1.56
C ASP A 16 -9.67 -12.88 1.80
N GLY A 17 -9.42 -12.04 2.81
CA GLY A 17 -8.08 -11.65 3.22
C GLY A 17 -7.51 -10.45 2.47
N THR A 18 -8.21 -9.88 1.48
CA THR A 18 -7.68 -8.79 0.66
C THR A 18 -7.35 -7.56 1.50
N VAL A 19 -8.32 -7.10 2.31
CA VAL A 19 -8.10 -5.94 3.19
C VAL A 19 -7.72 -6.32 4.61
N ARG A 20 -7.76 -7.62 4.95
CA ARG A 20 -7.38 -8.09 6.29
C ARG A 20 -5.86 -8.20 6.42
N PHE A 21 -5.34 -7.64 7.51
CA PHE A 21 -3.94 -7.74 7.89
C PHE A 21 -3.84 -7.74 9.42
N ASN A 22 -3.25 -8.78 9.99
CA ASN A 22 -3.10 -8.95 11.45
C ASN A 22 -4.41 -8.78 12.25
N GLY A 23 -5.52 -9.32 11.74
CA GLY A 23 -6.83 -9.25 12.41
C GLY A 23 -7.51 -7.87 12.35
N ALA A 24 -6.98 -6.95 11.55
CA ALA A 24 -7.55 -5.62 11.34
C ALA A 24 -7.71 -5.32 9.84
N VAL A 25 -8.45 -4.25 9.54
CA VAL A 25 -8.58 -3.70 8.18
C VAL A 25 -7.35 -2.86 7.87
N ASN A 26 -6.73 -3.10 6.71
CA ASN A 26 -5.59 -2.36 6.20
C ASN A 26 -5.85 -1.89 4.76
N PHE A 27 -6.23 -0.62 4.63
CA PHE A 27 -6.51 -0.01 3.34
C PHE A 27 -5.26 0.19 2.49
N MET A 28 -4.08 0.35 3.10
CA MET A 28 -2.83 0.46 2.34
C MET A 28 -2.50 -0.84 1.61
N LYS A 29 -2.65 -1.98 2.29
CA LYS A 29 -2.54 -3.31 1.65
C LYS A 29 -3.52 -3.44 0.47
N ALA A 30 -4.77 -3.04 0.68
CA ALA A 30 -5.79 -3.06 -0.37
C ALA A 30 -5.37 -2.20 -1.58
N GLY A 31 -4.92 -0.97 -1.33
CA GLY A 31 -4.43 -0.07 -2.37
C GLY A 31 -3.24 -0.64 -3.14
N ILE A 32 -2.28 -1.25 -2.44
CA ILE A 32 -1.14 -1.94 -3.06
C ILE A 32 -1.62 -3.08 -3.96
N LEU A 33 -2.57 -3.91 -3.52
CA LEU A 33 -3.05 -5.06 -4.30
C LEU A 33 -3.85 -4.62 -5.54
N TYR A 34 -4.73 -3.62 -5.42
CA TYR A 34 -5.63 -3.22 -6.51
C TYR A 34 -5.07 -2.19 -7.48
N ALA A 35 -4.05 -1.42 -7.12
CA ALA A 35 -3.50 -0.41 -8.01
C ALA A 35 -2.87 -1.03 -9.26
N ASP A 36 -2.99 -0.35 -10.41
CA ASP A 36 -2.24 -0.68 -11.63
C ASP A 36 -0.76 -0.27 -11.52
N ARG A 37 -0.49 0.81 -10.78
CA ARG A 37 0.84 1.37 -10.52
C ARG A 37 0.93 1.92 -9.10
N ILE A 38 2.10 1.74 -8.48
CA ILE A 38 2.41 2.24 -7.15
C ILE A 38 3.61 3.18 -7.29
N ASN A 39 3.43 4.44 -6.90
CA ASN A 39 4.49 5.44 -6.95
C ASN A 39 4.92 5.82 -5.54
N THR A 40 6.24 5.99 -5.35
CA THR A 40 6.83 6.48 -4.11
C THR A 40 7.65 7.73 -4.36
N VAL A 41 8.06 8.44 -3.30
CA VAL A 41 8.72 9.75 -3.39
C VAL A 41 10.18 9.73 -3.87
N SER A 42 10.76 8.54 -4.02
CA SER A 42 12.09 8.37 -4.60
C SER A 42 12.35 6.92 -5.02
N PRO A 43 13.26 6.68 -5.99
CA PRO A 43 13.67 5.32 -6.34
C PRO A 43 14.25 4.55 -5.15
N SER A 44 15.04 5.20 -4.28
CA SER A 44 15.59 4.54 -3.08
C SER A 44 14.47 4.11 -2.13
N TYR A 45 13.47 4.97 -1.91
CA TYR A 45 12.36 4.66 -1.03
C TYR A 45 11.51 3.50 -1.54
N ALA A 46 11.33 3.38 -2.87
CA ALA A 46 10.70 2.21 -3.47
C ALA A 46 11.45 0.90 -3.15
N HIS A 47 12.78 0.93 -3.03
CA HIS A 47 13.57 -0.23 -2.61
C HIS A 47 13.53 -0.45 -1.09
N GLU A 48 13.60 0.62 -0.30
CA GLU A 48 13.63 0.57 1.16
C GLU A 48 12.36 -0.10 1.72
N ILE A 49 11.16 0.32 1.27
CA ILE A 49 9.88 -0.22 1.76
C ILE A 49 9.65 -1.69 1.40
N GLN A 50 10.44 -2.25 0.49
CA GLN A 50 10.45 -3.68 0.20
C GLN A 50 11.28 -4.48 1.20
N THR A 51 11.89 -3.85 2.20
CA THR A 51 12.64 -4.52 3.27
C THR A 51 11.81 -4.57 4.57
N PRO A 52 12.03 -5.57 5.45
CA PRO A 52 11.34 -5.64 6.74
C PRO A 52 11.56 -4.40 7.63
N ALA A 53 12.71 -3.72 7.49
CA ALA A 53 13.07 -2.57 8.30
C ALA A 53 12.19 -1.33 8.03
N PHE A 54 11.76 -1.13 6.77
CA PHE A 54 11.00 0.05 6.37
C PHE A 54 9.60 -0.24 5.82
N GLY A 55 9.28 -1.51 5.53
CA GLY A 55 7.99 -1.89 4.93
C GLY A 55 6.83 -2.02 5.91
N CYS A 56 7.06 -1.85 7.21
CA CYS A 56 6.01 -1.88 8.25
C CYS A 56 5.09 -3.13 8.18
N GLY A 57 5.67 -4.29 7.85
CA GLY A 57 4.96 -5.56 7.66
C GLY A 57 4.30 -5.75 6.28
N LEU A 58 4.30 -4.73 5.42
CA LEU A 58 3.82 -4.81 4.04
C LEU A 58 4.94 -5.16 3.05
N ASP A 59 6.18 -5.33 3.51
CA ASP A 59 7.36 -5.59 2.68
C ASP A 59 7.17 -6.82 1.78
N ASN A 60 6.53 -7.88 2.29
CA ASN A 60 6.18 -9.06 1.49
C ASN A 60 5.22 -8.72 0.34
N ILE A 61 4.16 -7.96 0.61
CA ILE A 61 3.16 -7.56 -0.39
C ILE A 61 3.81 -6.63 -1.42
N LEU A 62 4.65 -5.70 -0.97
CA LEU A 62 5.40 -4.78 -1.84
C LEU A 62 6.39 -5.53 -2.75
N ARG A 63 7.04 -6.60 -2.27
CA ARG A 63 7.91 -7.46 -3.10
C ARG A 63 7.12 -8.31 -4.10
N MET A 64 5.91 -8.76 -3.74
CA MET A 64 5.00 -9.46 -4.65
C MET A 64 4.56 -8.53 -5.79
N GLU A 65 4.24 -7.28 -5.45
CA GLU A 65 3.79 -6.24 -6.38
C GLU A 65 4.92 -5.40 -6.98
N ARG A 66 6.19 -5.85 -6.87
CA ARG A 66 7.35 -5.06 -7.31
C ARG A 66 7.30 -4.63 -8.78
N GLY A 67 6.61 -5.39 -9.63
CA GLY A 67 6.48 -5.10 -11.06
C GLY A 67 5.70 -3.82 -11.37
N LYS A 68 4.86 -3.36 -10.43
CA LYS A 68 4.11 -2.11 -10.55
C LYS A 68 4.61 -0.99 -9.63
N LEU A 69 5.62 -1.25 -8.81
CA LEU A 69 6.21 -0.30 -7.87
C LEU A 69 7.33 0.51 -8.52
N SER A 70 7.28 1.83 -8.39
CA SER A 70 8.29 2.75 -8.93
C SER A 70 8.45 3.97 -8.03
N GLY A 71 9.63 4.57 -8.04
CA GLY A 71 9.90 5.82 -7.33
C GLY A 71 9.92 7.00 -8.29
N ILE A 72 9.13 8.03 -8.01
CA ILE A 72 9.14 9.32 -8.71
C ILE A 72 9.75 10.34 -7.76
N LEU A 73 10.88 10.92 -8.16
CA LEU A 73 11.59 11.89 -7.34
C LEU A 73 10.72 13.13 -7.11
N ASN A 74 10.44 13.46 -5.84
CA ASN A 74 9.77 14.70 -5.50
C ASN A 74 10.63 15.92 -5.88
N GLY A 75 9.99 16.93 -6.44
CA GLY A 75 10.60 18.24 -6.67
C GLY A 75 10.13 19.28 -5.66
N ILE A 76 10.85 20.38 -5.57
CA ILE A 76 10.42 21.60 -4.88
C ILE A 76 10.49 22.78 -5.85
N ASP A 77 9.53 23.70 -5.75
CA ASP A 77 9.53 24.93 -6.54
C ASP A 77 10.30 26.02 -5.78
N TYR A 78 11.20 26.70 -6.48
CA TYR A 78 12.04 27.78 -5.95
C TYR A 78 11.60 29.16 -6.45
N ARG A 79 10.52 29.24 -7.23
CA ARG A 79 9.99 30.52 -7.71
C ARG A 79 9.05 31.10 -6.66
N ASN A 80 9.33 32.34 -6.25
CA ASN A 80 8.44 33.18 -5.44
C ASN A 80 7.44 33.90 -6.33
#